data_AF-A0A7J5C2X6-F1
#
_entry.id   AF-A0A7J5C2X6-F1
#
_cell.length_a   1.000
_cell.length_b   1.000
_cell.length_c   1.000
_cell.angle_alpha   90.00
_cell.angle_beta   90.00
_cell.angle_gamma   90.00
#
_symmetry.space_group_name_H-M   'P 1'
#
loop_
_entity.id
_entity.type
_entity.pdbx_description
1 polymer ?
#
loop_
_entity_poly.entity_id
_entity_poly.type
_entity_poly.pdbx_seq_one_letter_code
_entity_poly.pdbx_strand_id
1 'polypeptide(L)'
;MATRIVLVGHDALTPSRTAGLRALFDAEYLDEYGAWDPDQPYGYAPAELHVIAVTEGRIVGHVGTQRRLVGVGDRDVLVAGTGGVLVDPTSRGVGLATRLVHVAQEAMRTTAPADFGLLGCREAVVPFYLRAGWTRIRVAERGLSRLDGSATERPAGPPVLIAAARSPLAEWPEGDIDLRGRPW
;
A
#
# COMPACT_ATOMS: atom_id res chain seq x y z
N MET A 1 -14.71 -1.66 22.74
CA MET A 1 -15.43 -1.56 21.45
C MET A 1 -14.75 -2.46 20.43
N ALA A 2 -15.49 -3.20 19.61
CA ALA A 2 -14.92 -4.18 18.69
C ALA A 2 -14.70 -3.59 17.29
N THR A 3 -13.44 -3.52 16.84
CA THR A 3 -13.09 -3.12 15.47
C THR A 3 -13.15 -4.33 14.54
N ARG A 4 -14.01 -4.25 13.53
CA ARG A 4 -14.12 -5.23 12.44
C ARG A 4 -13.18 -4.84 11.31
N ILE A 5 -12.44 -5.80 10.76
CA ILE A 5 -11.65 -5.61 9.53
C ILE A 5 -12.38 -6.33 8.40
N VAL A 6 -12.52 -5.66 7.25
CA VAL A 6 -13.12 -6.22 6.03
C VAL A 6 -12.18 -6.02 4.85
N LEU A 7 -12.18 -6.97 3.93
CA LEU A 7 -11.49 -6.89 2.64
C LEU A 7 -12.53 -6.64 1.55
N VAL A 8 -12.32 -5.62 0.73
CA VAL A 8 -13.27 -5.19 -0.30
C VAL A 8 -12.51 -4.95 -1.59
N GLY A 9 -12.94 -5.57 -2.70
CA GLY A 9 -12.40 -5.23 -4.02
C GLY A 9 -12.80 -3.81 -4.42
N HIS A 10 -11.94 -3.14 -5.18
CA HIS A 10 -12.15 -1.75 -5.62
C HIS A 10 -13.51 -1.55 -6.29
N ASP A 11 -13.84 -2.41 -7.26
CA ASP A 11 -15.11 -2.39 -8.00
C ASP A 11 -16.34 -2.70 -7.13
N ALA A 12 -16.12 -3.18 -5.90
CA ALA A 12 -17.17 -3.47 -4.90
C ALA A 12 -17.27 -2.40 -3.80
N LEU A 13 -16.59 -1.26 -3.95
CA LEU A 13 -16.77 -0.12 -3.06
C LEU A 13 -18.16 0.48 -3.26
N THR A 14 -18.94 0.47 -2.18
CA THR A 14 -20.24 1.15 -2.15
C THR A 14 -20.04 2.66 -1.97
N PRO A 15 -21.00 3.50 -2.38
CA PRO A 15 -20.93 4.94 -2.14
C PRO A 15 -20.69 5.30 -0.67
N SER A 16 -21.26 4.54 0.27
CA SER A 16 -21.04 4.72 1.71
C SER A 16 -19.61 4.41 2.16
N ARG A 17 -18.98 3.37 1.60
CA ARG A 17 -17.57 3.04 1.88
C ARG A 17 -16.63 4.06 1.27
N THR A 18 -16.90 4.47 0.03
CA THR A 18 -16.12 5.52 -0.64
C THR A 18 -16.19 6.83 0.15
N ALA A 19 -17.38 7.24 0.60
CA ALA A 19 -17.54 8.42 1.45
C ALA A 19 -16.79 8.29 2.79
N GLY A 20 -16.83 7.12 3.43
CA GLY A 20 -16.11 6.89 4.68
C GLY A 20 -14.58 6.85 4.53
N LEU A 21 -14.06 6.29 3.42
CA LEU A 21 -12.64 6.35 3.10
C LEU A 21 -12.20 7.77 2.81
N ARG A 22 -12.97 8.52 2.00
CA ARG A 22 -12.74 9.94 1.75
C ARG A 22 -12.68 10.72 3.06
N ALA A 23 -13.65 10.51 3.97
CA ALA A 23 -13.66 11.15 5.27
C ALA A 23 -12.41 10.81 6.12
N LEU A 24 -11.95 9.56 6.10
CA LEU A 24 -10.73 9.14 6.81
C LEU A 24 -9.48 9.84 6.26
N PHE A 25 -9.31 9.86 4.94
CA PHE A 25 -8.13 10.41 4.30
C PHE A 25 -8.12 11.94 4.31
N ASP A 26 -9.26 12.58 4.01
CA ASP A 26 -9.37 14.04 4.01
C ASP A 26 -9.15 14.63 5.41
N ALA A 27 -9.52 13.90 6.48
CA ALA A 27 -9.24 14.33 7.84
C ALA A 27 -7.74 14.47 8.15
N GLU A 28 -6.87 13.75 7.44
CA GLU A 28 -5.41 13.80 7.64
C GLU A 28 -4.70 14.64 6.55
N TYR A 29 -5.20 14.61 5.32
CA TYR A 29 -4.42 14.98 4.13
C TYR A 29 -5.09 16.02 3.21
N LEU A 30 -6.30 16.49 3.53
CA LEU A 30 -7.04 17.42 2.66
C LEU A 30 -6.25 18.70 2.37
N ASP A 31 -5.66 19.30 3.39
CA ASP A 31 -4.95 20.58 3.25
C ASP A 31 -3.67 20.45 2.40
N GLU A 32 -3.02 19.28 2.43
CA GLU A 32 -1.76 19.05 1.73
C GLU A 32 -1.95 18.54 0.30
N TYR A 33 -2.97 17.70 0.06
CA TYR A 33 -3.11 16.98 -1.20
C TYR A 33 -4.47 17.17 -1.89
N GLY A 34 -5.40 17.89 -1.28
CA GLY A 34 -6.77 18.01 -1.76
C GLY A 34 -7.62 16.78 -1.43
N ALA A 35 -8.80 16.71 -2.04
CA ALA A 35 -9.78 15.68 -1.72
C ALA A 35 -9.33 14.30 -2.23
N TRP A 36 -9.44 13.29 -1.38
CA TRP A 36 -9.02 11.92 -1.68
C TRP A 36 -9.87 11.28 -2.78
N ASP A 37 -9.23 10.70 -3.79
CA ASP A 37 -9.90 9.99 -4.89
C ASP A 37 -9.54 8.50 -4.82
N PRO A 38 -10.51 7.57 -4.75
CA PRO A 38 -10.22 6.14 -4.79
C PRO A 38 -9.50 5.70 -6.08
N ASP A 39 -9.80 6.33 -7.22
CA ASP A 39 -9.27 5.95 -8.54
C ASP A 39 -7.86 6.50 -8.79
N GLN A 40 -7.50 7.59 -8.10
CA GLN A 40 -6.20 8.24 -8.22
C GLN A 40 -5.82 8.96 -6.93
N PRO A 41 -5.56 8.23 -5.83
CA PRO A 41 -5.35 8.84 -4.51
C PRO A 41 -4.12 9.74 -4.52
N TYR A 42 -4.31 11.07 -4.54
CA TYR A 42 -3.22 12.07 -4.60
C TYR A 42 -2.22 11.85 -5.76
N GLY A 43 -2.71 11.24 -6.84
CA GLY A 43 -1.90 10.90 -7.99
C GLY A 43 -1.17 9.54 -7.89
N TYR A 44 -1.28 8.82 -6.78
CA TYR A 44 -0.76 7.45 -6.67
C TYR A 44 -1.62 6.47 -7.48
N ALA A 45 -1.12 5.24 -7.65
CA ALA A 45 -1.89 4.16 -8.25
C ALA A 45 -3.07 3.77 -7.35
N PRO A 46 -4.24 3.43 -7.92
CA PRO A 46 -5.38 2.96 -7.14
C PRO A 46 -5.09 1.61 -6.51
N ALA A 47 -5.83 1.30 -5.44
CA ALA A 47 -5.85 -0.04 -4.87
C ALA A 47 -6.79 -0.95 -5.67
N GLU A 48 -6.40 -2.21 -5.84
CA GLU A 48 -7.28 -3.28 -6.34
C GLU A 48 -8.13 -3.85 -5.20
N LEU A 49 -7.54 -3.97 -4.01
CA LEU A 49 -8.19 -4.41 -2.78
C LEU A 49 -7.99 -3.37 -1.68
N HIS A 50 -9.04 -3.17 -0.89
CA HIS A 50 -9.08 -2.32 0.28
C HIS A 50 -9.27 -3.16 1.54
N VAL A 51 -8.28 -3.12 2.44
CA VAL A 51 -8.42 -3.62 3.82
C VAL A 51 -8.93 -2.47 4.68
N ILE A 52 -10.15 -2.58 5.21
CA ILE A 52 -10.84 -1.49 5.90
C ILE A 52 -11.15 -1.89 7.33
N ALA A 53 -10.72 -1.06 8.30
CA ALA A 53 -11.13 -1.17 9.69
C ALA A 53 -12.37 -0.31 9.95
N VAL A 54 -13.38 -0.93 10.57
CA VAL A 54 -14.65 -0.29 10.92
C VAL A 54 -14.91 -0.44 12.42
N THR A 55 -15.18 0.68 13.08
CA THR A 55 -15.60 0.74 14.49
C THR A 55 -16.87 1.57 14.56
N GLU A 56 -17.95 1.02 15.14
CA GLU A 56 -19.23 1.73 15.29
C GLU A 56 -19.78 2.34 13.99
N GLY A 57 -19.61 1.61 12.88
CA GLY A 57 -20.04 2.07 11.55
C GLY A 57 -19.13 3.12 10.89
N ARG A 58 -18.11 3.63 11.59
CA ARG A 58 -17.11 4.54 11.05
C ARG A 58 -15.88 3.79 10.54
N ILE A 59 -15.39 4.19 9.38
CA ILE A 59 -14.09 3.73 8.87
C ILE A 59 -12.99 4.43 9.67
N VAL A 60 -12.11 3.65 10.30
CA VAL A 60 -11.05 4.14 11.20
C VAL A 60 -9.66 3.69 10.76
N GLY A 61 -9.54 2.95 9.67
CA GLY A 61 -8.25 2.59 9.10
C GLY A 61 -8.36 1.91 7.75
N HIS A 62 -7.28 2.00 6.98
CA HIS A 62 -7.20 1.53 5.60
C HIS A 62 -5.79 1.05 5.26
N VAL A 63 -5.71 0.01 4.43
CA VAL A 63 -4.53 -0.39 3.64
C VAL A 63 -5.02 -0.78 2.25
N GLY A 64 -4.41 -0.23 1.20
CA GLY A 64 -4.68 -0.59 -0.18
C GLY A 64 -3.61 -1.52 -0.74
N THR A 65 -4.00 -2.48 -1.58
CA THR A 65 -3.06 -3.30 -2.34
C THR A 65 -3.46 -3.39 -3.80
N GLN A 66 -2.50 -3.40 -4.72
CA GLN A 66 -2.73 -3.60 -6.14
C GLN A 66 -1.70 -4.57 -6.71
N ARG A 67 -2.13 -5.58 -7.46
CA ARG A 67 -1.19 -6.43 -8.20
C ARG A 67 -0.61 -5.69 -9.40
N ARG A 68 0.70 -5.80 -9.61
CA ARG A 68 1.37 -5.31 -10.82
C ARG A 68 2.59 -6.16 -11.15
N LEU A 69 2.78 -6.42 -12.44
CA LEU A 69 4.04 -6.95 -12.94
C LEU A 69 5.05 -5.81 -13.03
N VAL A 70 6.08 -5.83 -12.18
CA VAL A 70 7.20 -4.87 -12.18
C VAL A 70 8.44 -5.52 -12.78
N GLY A 71 9.36 -4.70 -13.30
CA GLY A 71 10.70 -5.17 -13.65
C GLY A 71 11.62 -5.11 -12.44
N VAL A 72 12.44 -6.15 -12.22
CA VAL A 72 13.52 -6.17 -11.24
C VAL A 72 14.75 -6.73 -11.93
N GLY A 73 15.72 -5.87 -12.25
CA GLY A 73 16.85 -6.24 -13.10
C GLY A 73 16.37 -6.73 -14.48
N ASP A 74 16.62 -8.01 -14.78
CA ASP A 74 16.22 -8.68 -16.02
C ASP A 74 14.95 -9.54 -15.88
N ARG A 75 14.29 -9.53 -14.70
CA ARG A 75 13.13 -10.36 -14.41
C ARG A 75 11.84 -9.55 -14.24
N ASP A 76 10.74 -10.16 -14.66
CA ASP A 76 9.39 -9.68 -14.38
C ASP A 76 8.89 -10.33 -13.09
N VAL A 77 8.40 -9.51 -12.15
CA VAL A 77 7.96 -9.95 -10.81
C VAL A 77 6.54 -9.46 -10.56
N LEU A 78 5.62 -10.36 -10.20
CA LEU A 78 4.27 -9.96 -9.82
C LEU A 78 4.27 -9.54 -8.35
N VAL A 79 4.10 -8.26 -8.08
CA VAL A 79 4.05 -7.72 -6.72
C VAL A 79 2.64 -7.31 -6.33
N ALA A 80 2.30 -7.44 -5.06
CA ALA A 80 1.21 -6.72 -4.42
C ALA A 80 1.76 -5.39 -3.87
N GLY A 81 1.69 -4.36 -4.71
CA GLY A 81 2.03 -3.00 -4.33
C GLY A 81 1.13 -2.52 -3.20
N THR A 82 1.70 -2.09 -2.08
CA THR A 82 0.96 -1.73 -0.86
C THR A 82 1.07 -0.23 -0.60
N GLY A 83 -0.08 0.42 -0.42
CA GLY A 83 -0.20 1.87 -0.31
C GLY A 83 -1.40 2.30 0.54
N GLY A 84 -1.60 3.62 0.66
CA GLY A 84 -2.74 4.20 1.38
C GLY A 84 -2.88 3.73 2.83
N VAL A 85 -1.77 3.47 3.54
CA VAL A 85 -1.81 2.99 4.93
C VAL A 85 -2.13 4.14 5.88
N LEU A 86 -3.34 4.14 6.45
CA LEU A 86 -3.79 5.17 7.37
C LEU A 86 -4.64 4.58 8.50
N VAL A 87 -4.48 5.12 9.71
CA VAL A 87 -5.34 4.86 10.86
C VAL A 87 -5.74 6.19 11.46
N ASP A 88 -7.03 6.35 11.75
CA ASP A 88 -7.60 7.52 12.41
C ASP A 88 -6.82 7.83 13.70
N PRO A 89 -6.44 9.09 13.96
CA PRO A 89 -5.65 9.48 15.13
C PRO A 89 -6.19 8.94 16.47
N THR A 90 -7.50 8.92 16.65
CA THR A 90 -8.17 8.44 17.88
C THR A 90 -8.14 6.92 18.03
N SER A 91 -7.80 6.19 16.97
CA SER A 91 -7.70 4.72 16.91
C SER A 91 -6.25 4.22 16.84
N ARG A 92 -5.26 5.09 17.07
CA ARG A 92 -3.82 4.73 17.11
C ARG A 92 -3.41 4.13 18.46
N GLY A 93 -2.22 3.55 18.55
CA GLY A 93 -1.66 3.01 19.80
C GLY A 93 -2.16 1.61 20.22
N VAL A 94 -3.15 1.05 19.52
CA VAL A 94 -3.75 -0.27 19.85
C VAL A 94 -3.36 -1.38 18.87
N GLY A 95 -2.31 -1.18 18.07
CA GLY A 95 -1.83 -2.18 17.09
C GLY A 95 -2.70 -2.36 15.84
N LEU A 96 -3.69 -1.47 15.60
CA LEU A 96 -4.62 -1.59 14.46
C LEU A 96 -3.91 -1.57 13.10
N ALA A 97 -2.93 -0.68 12.91
CA ALA A 97 -2.17 -0.60 11.66
C ALA A 97 -1.45 -1.93 11.33
N THR A 98 -0.83 -2.57 12.33
CA THR A 98 -0.18 -3.88 12.16
C THR A 98 -1.18 -4.95 11.76
N ARG A 99 -2.37 -4.98 12.39
CA ARG A 99 -3.44 -5.91 12.01
C ARG A 99 -3.90 -5.72 10.57
N LEU A 100 -4.07 -4.48 10.12
CA LEU A 100 -4.46 -4.16 8.75
C LEU A 100 -3.39 -4.62 7.74
N VAL A 101 -2.12 -4.32 8.02
CA VAL A 101 -1.00 -4.73 7.16
C VAL A 101 -0.88 -6.25 7.09
N HIS A 102 -1.07 -6.97 8.20
CA HIS A 102 -1.08 -8.44 8.17
C HIS A 102 -2.24 -9.02 7.35
N VAL A 103 -3.43 -8.40 7.39
CA VAL A 103 -4.55 -8.81 6.53
C VAL A 103 -4.23 -8.53 5.06
N ALA A 104 -3.57 -7.43 4.73
CA ALA A 104 -3.10 -7.16 3.37
C ALA A 104 -2.06 -8.20 2.92
N GLN A 105 -1.11 -8.56 3.79
CA GLN A 105 -0.13 -9.60 3.52
C GLN A 105 -0.77 -10.99 3.33
N GLU A 106 -1.86 -11.27 4.03
CA GLU A 106 -2.64 -12.49 3.80
C GLU A 106 -3.40 -12.44 2.47
N ALA A 107 -4.00 -11.30 2.13
CA ALA A 107 -4.70 -11.12 0.86
C ALA A 107 -3.79 -11.31 -0.35
N MET A 108 -2.53 -10.86 -0.30
CA MET A 108 -1.55 -11.10 -1.38
C MET A 108 -1.07 -12.55 -1.47
N ARG A 109 -1.37 -13.41 -0.49
CA ARG A 109 -1.15 -14.86 -0.56
C ARG A 109 -2.37 -15.61 -1.08
N THR A 110 -3.57 -15.17 -0.72
CA THR A 110 -4.80 -15.96 -0.91
C THR A 110 -5.83 -15.32 -1.83
N THR A 111 -6.15 -14.04 -1.66
CA THR A 111 -7.29 -13.40 -2.34
C THR A 111 -6.89 -12.79 -3.69
N ALA A 112 -5.79 -12.07 -3.72
CA ALA A 112 -5.18 -11.52 -4.94
C ALA A 112 -3.71 -11.95 -4.97
N PRO A 113 -3.43 -13.23 -5.31
CA PRO A 113 -2.11 -13.79 -5.11
C PRO A 113 -1.03 -13.11 -5.95
N ALA A 114 0.08 -12.75 -5.30
CA ALA A 114 1.29 -12.18 -5.88
C ALA A 114 2.54 -12.92 -5.34
N ASP A 115 3.70 -12.72 -5.95
CA ASP A 115 4.93 -13.39 -5.54
C ASP A 115 5.52 -12.73 -4.30
N PHE A 116 5.43 -11.39 -4.25
CA PHE A 116 5.93 -10.55 -3.15
C PHE A 116 4.98 -9.38 -2.87
N GLY A 117 5.06 -8.82 -1.66
CA GLY A 117 4.61 -7.46 -1.39
C GLY A 117 5.71 -6.45 -1.73
N LEU A 118 5.35 -5.27 -2.20
CA LEU A 118 6.29 -4.16 -2.46
C LEU A 118 5.69 -2.84 -1.96
N LEU A 119 6.46 -2.02 -1.26
CA LEU A 119 6.06 -0.67 -0.91
C LEU A 119 7.25 0.30 -0.84
N GLY A 120 6.96 1.56 -1.11
CA GLY A 120 7.81 2.69 -0.73
C GLY A 120 7.24 3.38 0.51
N CYS A 121 8.09 3.92 1.37
CA CYS A 121 7.61 4.71 2.52
C CYS A 121 8.58 5.81 2.94
N ARG A 122 8.13 6.69 3.84
CA ARG A 122 9.03 7.63 4.54
C ARG A 122 9.92 6.91 5.54
N GLU A 123 11.14 7.42 5.78
CA GLU A 123 12.11 6.83 6.70
C GLU A 123 11.53 6.61 8.11
N ALA A 124 10.76 7.58 8.61
CA ALA A 124 10.18 7.56 9.95
C ALA A 124 9.25 6.36 10.24
N VAL A 125 8.71 5.67 9.21
CA VAL A 125 7.81 4.52 9.40
C VAL A 125 8.45 3.18 9.04
N VAL A 126 9.72 3.16 8.62
CA VAL A 126 10.46 1.91 8.35
C VAL A 126 10.42 0.95 9.55
N PRO A 127 10.65 1.39 10.81
CA PRO A 127 10.60 0.47 11.94
C PRO A 127 9.24 -0.21 12.14
N PHE A 128 8.14 0.44 11.71
CA PHE A 128 6.81 -0.16 11.76
C PHE A 128 6.70 -1.35 10.79
N TYR A 129 7.11 -1.18 9.53
CA TYR A 129 7.04 -2.23 8.53
C TYR A 129 8.01 -3.38 8.83
N LEU A 130 9.22 -3.09 9.33
CA LEU A 130 10.15 -4.14 9.76
C LEU A 130 9.55 -5.04 10.85
N ARG A 131 8.86 -4.45 11.84
CA ARG A 131 8.15 -5.23 12.87
C ARG A 131 6.96 -6.02 12.32
N ALA A 132 6.36 -5.57 11.21
CA ALA A 132 5.30 -6.29 10.50
C ALA A 132 5.85 -7.36 9.51
N GLY A 133 7.16 -7.66 9.55
CA GLY A 133 7.77 -8.71 8.74
C GLY A 133 8.15 -8.29 7.32
N TRP A 134 8.19 -6.99 7.04
CA TRP A 134 8.76 -6.48 5.79
C TRP A 134 10.28 -6.38 5.90
N THR A 135 10.97 -6.50 4.77
CA THR A 135 12.42 -6.39 4.66
C THR A 135 12.79 -5.20 3.81
N ARG A 136 13.66 -4.33 4.31
CA ARG A 136 14.18 -3.19 3.56
C ARG A 136 15.22 -3.67 2.55
N ILE A 137 15.11 -3.15 1.33
CA ILE A 137 16.10 -3.31 0.27
C ILE A 137 16.66 -1.93 -0.13
N ARG A 138 17.81 -1.92 -0.79
CA ARG A 138 18.45 -0.71 -1.32
C ARG A 138 18.60 -0.87 -2.82
N VAL A 139 17.71 -0.20 -3.56
CA VAL A 139 17.60 -0.24 -5.02
C VAL A 139 17.27 1.15 -5.54
N ALA A 140 17.64 1.46 -6.77
CA ALA A 140 17.00 2.56 -7.48
C ALA A 140 15.62 2.12 -7.97
N GLU A 141 14.72 3.08 -8.13
CA GLU A 141 13.38 2.85 -8.65
C GLU A 141 13.13 3.78 -9.83
N ARG A 142 12.62 3.25 -10.93
CA ARG A 142 12.05 4.05 -12.01
C ARG A 142 10.56 3.75 -12.18
N GLY A 143 9.84 4.71 -12.74
CA GLY A 143 8.40 4.59 -12.93
C GLY A 143 7.80 5.90 -13.40
N LEU A 144 6.53 6.12 -13.07
CA LEU A 144 5.82 7.35 -13.41
C LEU A 144 5.63 8.23 -12.18
N SER A 145 5.83 9.53 -12.36
CA SER A 145 5.50 10.57 -11.39
C SER A 145 4.03 10.49 -10.99
N ARG A 146 3.76 10.58 -9.68
CA ARG A 146 2.38 10.71 -9.19
C ARG A 146 1.71 12.02 -9.59
N LEU A 147 2.50 13.08 -9.83
CA LEU A 147 1.98 14.43 -10.04
C LEU A 147 1.46 14.63 -11.46
N ASP A 148 2.23 14.19 -12.45
CA ASP A 148 2.00 14.49 -13.87
C ASP A 148 2.13 13.27 -14.78
N GLY A 149 2.50 12.10 -14.25
CA GLY A 149 2.69 10.87 -15.02
C GLY A 149 3.95 10.85 -15.89
N SER A 150 4.84 11.84 -15.76
CA SER A 150 6.14 11.84 -16.45
C SER A 150 7.04 10.69 -15.97
N ALA A 151 7.99 10.27 -16.81
CA ALA A 151 8.97 9.26 -16.40
C ALA A 151 9.87 9.82 -15.29
N THR A 152 10.11 9.02 -14.26
CA THR A 152 10.93 9.38 -13.11
C THR A 152 11.93 8.28 -12.79
N GLU A 153 13.11 8.69 -12.35
CA GLU A 153 14.11 7.82 -11.74
C GLU A 153 14.43 8.37 -10.35
N ARG A 154 14.46 7.46 -9.37
CA ARG A 154 14.79 7.76 -7.98
C ARG A 154 16.02 6.95 -7.63
N PRO A 155 17.13 7.62 -7.26
CA PRO A 155 18.34 6.90 -6.86
C PRO A 155 18.07 6.10 -5.58
N ALA A 156 18.91 5.09 -5.35
CA ALA A 156 18.87 4.32 -4.12
C ALA A 156 19.04 5.23 -2.89
N GLY A 157 17.99 5.35 -2.07
CA GLY A 157 18.00 6.23 -0.92
C GLY A 157 16.70 6.14 -0.12
N PRO A 158 15.57 6.56 -0.69
CA PRO A 158 14.28 6.38 -0.06
C PRO A 158 14.00 4.91 0.30
N PRO A 159 13.31 4.64 1.42
CA PRO A 159 12.97 3.27 1.81
C PRO A 159 12.08 2.57 0.79
N VAL A 160 12.57 1.42 0.32
CA VAL A 160 11.81 0.40 -0.41
C VAL A 160 11.82 -0.85 0.45
N LEU A 161 10.65 -1.47 0.61
CA LEU A 161 10.50 -2.68 1.40
C LEU A 161 9.73 -3.74 0.62
N ILE A 162 10.13 -4.99 0.83
CA ILE A 162 9.50 -6.17 0.25
C ILE A 162 8.99 -7.11 1.35
N ALA A 163 7.99 -7.92 1.03
CA ALA A 163 7.50 -8.98 1.90
C ALA A 163 7.31 -10.27 1.09
N ALA A 164 7.57 -11.43 1.70
CA ALA A 164 7.23 -12.71 1.08
C ALA A 164 5.70 -12.83 0.93
N ALA A 165 5.25 -13.31 -0.23
CA ALA A 165 3.88 -13.73 -0.46
C ALA A 165 3.87 -15.20 -0.89
N ARG A 166 3.68 -15.50 -2.18
CA ARG A 166 3.81 -16.88 -2.70
C ARG A 166 5.25 -17.33 -2.82
N SER A 167 6.19 -16.41 -3.04
CA SER A 167 7.61 -16.69 -3.13
C SER A 167 8.34 -16.29 -1.84
N PRO A 168 9.34 -17.07 -1.40
CA PRO A 168 10.18 -16.71 -0.26
C PRO A 168 11.07 -15.52 -0.60
N LEU A 169 11.40 -14.68 0.39
CA LEU A 169 12.24 -13.48 0.20
C LEU A 169 13.60 -13.77 -0.45
N ALA A 170 14.16 -14.96 -0.22
CA ALA A 170 15.43 -15.39 -0.81
C ALA A 170 15.39 -15.51 -2.34
N GLU A 171 14.20 -15.58 -2.95
CA GLU A 171 14.01 -15.63 -4.40
C GLU A 171 13.84 -14.24 -5.04
N TRP A 172 13.80 -13.17 -4.23
CA TRP A 172 13.72 -11.80 -4.76
C TRP A 172 14.89 -11.52 -5.71
N PRO A 173 14.64 -11.05 -6.96
CA PRO A 173 15.71 -10.81 -7.92
C PRO A 173 16.67 -9.69 -7.54
N GLU A 174 17.91 -9.80 -7.98
CA GLU A 174 18.86 -8.69 -7.94
C GLU A 174 18.57 -7.68 -9.05
N GLY A 175 18.79 -6.40 -8.76
CA GLY A 175 18.66 -5.31 -9.72
C GLY A 175 17.72 -4.20 -9.25
N ASP A 176 17.75 -3.10 -10.00
CA ASP A 176 16.87 -1.96 -9.78
C ASP A 176 15.43 -2.27 -10.20
N ILE A 177 14.48 -1.52 -9.65
CA ILE A 177 13.05 -1.74 -9.87
C ILE A 177 12.52 -0.79 -10.94
N ASP A 178 11.81 -1.33 -11.92
CA ASP A 178 10.90 -0.60 -12.79
C ASP A 178 9.46 -0.86 -12.37
N LEU A 179 8.83 0.14 -11.75
CA LEU A 179 7.44 0.07 -11.29
C LEU A 179 6.44 -0.04 -12.43
N ARG A 180 6.83 0.24 -13.68
CA ARG A 180 5.97 0.24 -14.87
C ARG A 180 4.67 1.03 -14.68
N GLY A 181 4.73 2.11 -13.90
CA GLY A 181 3.58 2.88 -13.51
C GLY A 181 3.86 3.79 -12.32
N ARG A 182 2.80 4.36 -11.76
CA ARG A 182 2.84 5.23 -10.57
C ARG A 182 3.14 4.41 -9.31
N PRO A 183 3.78 4.99 -8.29
CA PRO A 183 3.92 4.37 -6.98
C PRO A 183 2.55 4.16 -6.31
N TRP A 184 2.52 3.37 -5.23
CA TRP A 184 1.35 3.13 -4.38
C TRP A 184 1.37 3.98 -3.11
#